data_AF-A0AAW2U374-F1
#
_entry.id   AF-A0AAW2U374-F1
#
_cell.length_a   1.000
_cell.length_b   1.000
_cell.length_c   1.000
_cell.angle_alpha   90.00
_cell.angle_beta   90.00
_cell.angle_gamma   90.00
#
_symmetry.space_group_name_H-M   'P 1'
#
loop_
_entity.id
_entity.type
_entity.pdbx_description
1 polymer ?
#
loop_
_entity_poly.entity_id
_entity_poly.type
_entity_poly.pdbx_seq_one_letter_code
_entity_poly.pdbx_strand_id
1 'polypeptide(L)' 'MNLSDEVDLDDYMFRPDKISATEIAATCQEAGMLAVRKNHCVILPKDFEKGYRSNVKKHDTDFEFYK' A
#
# COMPACT_ATOMS: atom_id res chain seq x y z
N MET A 1 5.79 14.01 2.42
CA MET A 1 4.47 13.34 2.39
C MET A 1 3.85 13.55 3.75
N ASN A 2 2.62 14.06 3.81
CA ASN A 2 1.92 14.22 5.09
C ASN A 2 0.89 13.08 5.21
N LEU A 3 0.96 12.35 6.32
CA LEU A 3 0.04 11.26 6.65
C LEU A 3 -1.00 11.79 7.64
N SER A 4 -2.24 11.31 7.53
CA SER A 4 -3.24 11.49 8.58
C SER A 4 -2.85 10.67 9.81
N ASP A 5 -3.20 11.12 11.01
CA ASP A 5 -3.01 10.38 12.27
C ASP A 5 -3.80 9.04 12.28
N GLU A 6 -4.76 8.89 11.36
CA GLU A 6 -5.54 7.67 11.16
C GLU A 6 -4.81 6.59 10.34
N VAL A 7 -3.67 6.91 9.72
CA VAL A 7 -2.91 5.93 8.92
C VAL A 7 -2.04 5.09 9.85
N ASP A 8 -2.45 3.85 10.07
CA ASP A 8 -1.66 2.85 10.78
C ASP A 8 -0.70 2.14 9.82
N LEU A 9 0.61 2.32 10.01
CA LEU A 9 1.64 1.66 9.22
C LEU A 9 1.97 0.25 9.72
N ASP A 10 1.73 -0.01 11.00
CA ASP A 10 2.01 -1.31 11.62
C ASP A 10 1.11 -2.39 10.98
N ASP A 11 -0.13 -2.03 10.66
CA ASP A 11 -1.09 -2.84 9.89
C ASP A 11 -0.55 -3.34 8.53
N TYR A 12 0.40 -2.63 7.93
CA TYR A 12 1.04 -3.04 6.67
C TYR A 12 2.33 -3.82 6.91
N MET A 13 3.05 -3.54 7.99
CA MET A 13 4.27 -4.26 8.37
C MET A 13 4.00 -5.68 8.85
N PHE A 14 2.86 -5.92 9.51
CA PHE A 14 2.48 -7.24 9.99
C PHE A 14 1.84 -8.14 8.93
N ARG A 15 1.60 -7.65 7.70
CA ARG A 15 1.08 -8.49 6.61
C ARG A 15 2.15 -9.49 6.18
N PRO A 16 1.78 -10.76 5.90
CA PRO A 16 2.73 -11.78 5.44
C PRO A 16 3.20 -11.59 3.99
N ASP A 17 2.92 -10.45 3.37
CA ASP A 17 3.30 -10.14 1.99
C ASP A 17 4.82 -9.90 1.92
N LYS A 18 5.48 -10.51 0.94
CA LYS A 18 6.91 -10.28 0.69
C LYS A 18 7.08 -9.01 -0.13
N ILE A 19 7.33 -7.89 0.54
CA ILE A 19 7.44 -6.57 -0.08
C ILE A 19 8.91 -6.15 -0.20
N SER A 20 9.29 -5.68 -1.39
CA SER A 20 10.58 -5.08 -1.68
C SER A 20 10.60 -3.57 -1.38
N ALA A 21 11.78 -3.00 -1.15
CA ALA A 21 11.93 -1.56 -0.94
C ALA A 21 11.40 -0.72 -2.11
N THR A 22 11.45 -1.26 -3.34
CA THR A 22 10.87 -0.63 -4.53
C THR A 22 9.36 -0.55 -4.48
N GLU A 23 8.68 -1.59 -3.97
CA GLU A 23 7.22 -1.59 -3.83
C GLU A 23 6.77 -0.64 -2.72
N ILE A 24 7.51 -0.56 -1.61
CA ILE A 24 7.23 0.43 -0.54
C ILE A 24 7.32 1.85 -1.11
N ALA A 25 8.39 2.17 -1.86
CA ALA A 25 8.55 3.48 -2.48
C ALA A 25 7.42 3.79 -3.47
N ALA A 26 7.03 2.80 -4.29
CA ALA A 26 5.94 2.93 -5.26
C ALA A 26 4.58 3.15 -4.56
N THR A 27 4.29 2.39 -3.50
CA THR A 27 3.07 2.55 -2.68
C THR A 27 2.97 3.95 -2.11
N CYS A 28 4.07 4.47 -1.53
CA CYS A 28 4.12 5.83 -1.02
C CYS A 28 3.87 6.87 -2.13
N GLN A 29 4.56 6.75 -3.28
CA GLN A 29 4.36 7.66 -4.40
C GLN A 29 2.91 7.64 -4.91
N GLU A 30 2.31 6.46 -5.06
CA GLU A 30 0.93 6.33 -5.52
C GLU A 30 -0.06 6.91 -4.52
N ALA A 31 0.08 6.62 -3.23
CA ALA A 31 -0.77 7.17 -2.17
C ALA A 31 -0.74 8.71 -2.17
N GLY A 32 0.45 9.30 -2.35
CA GLY A 32 0.60 10.75 -2.50
C GLY A 32 -0.09 11.30 -3.75
N MET A 33 0.02 10.62 -4.88
CA MET A 33 -0.64 11.04 -6.13
C MET A 33 -2.16 10.89 -6.07
N LEU A 34 -2.67 9.87 -5.39
CA LEU A 34 -4.11 9.69 -5.13
C LEU A 34 -4.66 10.84 -4.28
N ALA A 35 -3.89 11.27 -3.29
CA ALA A 35 -4.25 12.40 -2.45
C ALA A 35 -4.35 13.72 -3.22
N VAL A 36 -3.32 14.01 -4.03
CA VAL A 36 -3.31 15.18 -4.92
C VAL A 36 -4.50 15.16 -5.89
N ARG A 37 -4.85 13.99 -6.45
CA ARG A 37 -5.99 13.85 -7.37
C ARG A 37 -7.34 14.18 -6.72
N LYS A 38 -7.46 14.01 -5.40
CA LYS A 38 -8.67 14.32 -4.62
C LYS A 38 -8.64 15.72 -3.99
N ASN A 39 -7.64 16.54 -4.32
CA ASN A 39 -7.44 17.89 -3.79
C ASN A 39 -7.27 17.94 -2.26
N HIS A 40 -6.75 16.89 -1.63
CA HIS A 40 -6.29 16.96 -0.24
C HIS A 40 -4.77 16.81 -0.15
N CYS A 41 -4.14 17.54 0.78
CA CYS A 41 -2.68 17.56 0.97
C CYS A 41 -2.19 16.55 2.03
N VAL A 42 -3.11 15.77 2.59
CA VAL A 42 -2.87 14.77 3.64
C VAL A 42 -3.37 13.43 3.13
N ILE A 43 -2.54 12.40 3.26
CA ILE A 43 -2.89 11.03 2.85
C ILE A 43 -3.83 10.42 3.87
N LEU A 44 -4.96 9.93 3.38
CA LEU A 44 -5.94 9.19 4.18
C LEU A 44 -5.67 7.67 4.08
N PRO A 45 -6.17 6.87 5.03
CA PRO A 45 -6.04 5.41 4.99
C PRO A 45 -6.53 4.79 3.68
N LYS A 46 -7.58 5.36 3.07
CA LYS A 46 -8.13 4.91 1.79
C LYS A 46 -7.17 5.06 0.61
N ASP A 47 -6.31 6.07 0.64
CA ASP A 47 -5.33 6.31 -0.42
C ASP A 47 -4.13 5.39 -0.26
N PHE A 48 -3.69 5.17 0.99
CA PHE A 48 -2.61 4.26 1.31
C PHE A 48 -2.97 2.80 1.00
N GLU A 49 -4.16 2.33 1.39
CA GLU A 49 -4.64 0.98 1.08
C GLU A 49 -4.73 0.73 -0.42
N LYS A 50 -5.17 1.75 -1.18
CA LYS A 50 -5.23 1.65 -2.64
C LYS A 50 -3.83 1.58 -3.25
N GLY A 51 -2.90 2.43 -2.81
CA GLY A 51 -1.51 2.40 -3.25
C GLY A 51 -0.78 1.10 -2.87
N TYR A 52 -1.12 0.49 -1.73
CA TYR A 52 -0.59 -0.80 -1.32
C TYR A 52 -1.05 -1.89 -2.28
N ARG A 53 -2.37 -2.01 -2.50
CA ARG A 53 -2.94 -3.06 -3.38
C ARG A 53 -2.51 -2.95 -4.84
N SER A 54 -2.26 -1.73 -5.34
CA SER A 54 -1.80 -1.50 -6.71
C SER A 54 -0.36 -1.98 -6.94
N ASN A 55 0.50 -1.87 -5.92
CA ASN A 55 1.94 -2.12 -6.07
C ASN A 55 2.41 -3.44 -5.45
N VAL A 56 1.71 -3.96 -4.43
CA VAL A 56 2.04 -5.23 -3.80
C VAL A 56 1.24 -6.34 -4.48
N LYS A 57 1.94 -7.22 -5.21
CA LYS A 57 1.33 -8.40 -5.83
C LYS A 57 1.35 -9.58 -4.88
N LYS A 58 0.20 -10.26 -4.74
CA LYS A 58 0.18 -11.58 -4.11
C LYS A 58 0.83 -12.58 -5.07
N HIS A 59 2.00 -13.07 -4.70
CA HIS A 59 2.63 -14.20 -5.37
C HIS A 59 1.92 -15.48 -4.91
N ASP A 60 0.74 -15.77 -5.46
CA ASP A 60 0.14 -17.11 -5.37
C ASP A 60 0.95 -18.03 -6.29
N THR A 61 2.08 -18.52 -5.78
CA THR A 61 2.84 -19.60 -6.43
C THR A 61 2.30 -20.97 -6.05
N ASP A 62 1.50 -21.06 -4.99
CA ASP A 62 0.86 -22.28 -4.53
C ASP A 62 -0.55 -22.35 -5.11
N PHE A 63 -0.68 -23.06 -6.22
CA PHE A 63 -1.99 -23.40 -6.76
C PHE A 63 -2.67 -24.41 -5.82
N GLU A 64 -3.96 -24.21 -5.51
CA GLU A 64 -4.75 -25.14 -4.68
C GLU A 64 -4.70 -26.59 -5.19
N PHE A 65 -4.43 -26.79 -6.48
CA PHE A 65 -4.23 -28.11 -7.09
C PHE A 65 -3.06 -28.92 -6.49
N TYR A 66 -2.07 -28.27 -5.86
CA TYR A 66 -0.91 -28.94 -5.25
C TYR A 66 -1.12 -29.33 -3.78
N LYS A 67 -2.34 -29.15 -3.23
CA LYS A 67 -2.68 -29.42 -1.83
C LYS A 67 -3.45 -30.72 -1.64
#